data_AF-A0A7W4UY94-F1
#
_entry.id   AF-A0A7W4UY94-F1
#
_cell.length_a   1.000
_cell.length_b   1.000
_cell.length_c   1.000
_cell.angle_alpha   90.00
_cell.angle_beta   90.00
_cell.angle_gamma   90.00
#
_symmetry.space_group_name_H-M   'P 1'
#
loop_
_entity.id
_entity.type
_entity.pdbx_description
1 polymer ?
#
loop_
_entity_poly.entity_id
_entity_poly.type
_entity_poly.pdbx_seq_one_letter_code
_entity_poly.pdbx_strand_id
1 'polypeptide(L)'
;MKKLLATLAAAAGVSLALAGCSGSSGTDSSGPVTLTFWHGYTEADGKVLDQIVDDFNKSQDKITIKTTTKTWAVIGDTLLPALSAKKGPDIVAMPAENLPVYASKGAFA
;
A
#
# COMPACT_ATOMS: atom_id res chain seq x y z
N MET A 1 -48.82 -50.83 -2.96
CA MET A 1 -48.26 -50.14 -4.14
C MET A 1 -49.07 -48.88 -4.41
N LYS A 2 -48.37 -47.78 -4.70
CA LYS A 2 -48.85 -46.53 -5.33
C LYS A 2 -49.58 -45.56 -4.37
N LYS A 3 -48.82 -44.62 -3.77
CA LYS A 3 -48.67 -43.19 -4.19
C LYS A 3 -49.95 -42.41 -3.84
N LEU A 4 -49.96 -41.37 -3.01
CA LEU A 4 -49.33 -40.07 -3.24
C LEU A 4 -49.31 -39.30 -1.91
N LEU A 5 -48.12 -38.85 -1.49
CA LEU A 5 -47.97 -37.84 -0.44
C LEU A 5 -48.18 -36.47 -1.09
N ALA A 6 -49.18 -35.74 -0.63
CA ALA A 6 -49.37 -34.34 -0.94
C ALA A 6 -49.97 -33.64 0.29
N THR A 7 -49.13 -32.94 1.05
CA THR A 7 -49.60 -31.83 1.87
C THR A 7 -48.58 -30.70 1.79
N LEU A 8 -49.04 -29.64 1.15
CA LEU A 8 -48.42 -28.36 0.90
C LEU A 8 -48.64 -27.47 2.13
N ALA A 9 -47.61 -26.82 2.68
CA ALA A 9 -47.76 -25.52 3.34
C ALA A 9 -46.39 -24.86 3.58
N ALA A 10 -46.22 -23.71 2.94
CA ALA A 10 -45.06 -22.85 2.97
C ALA A 10 -44.88 -22.16 4.34
N ALA A 11 -43.63 -21.94 4.73
CA ALA A 11 -43.26 -20.78 5.53
C ALA A 11 -41.80 -20.42 5.24
N ALA A 12 -41.63 -19.18 4.77
CA ALA A 12 -40.38 -18.53 4.48
C ALA A 12 -39.47 -18.40 5.71
N GLY A 13 -38.16 -18.42 5.47
CA GLY A 13 -37.15 -18.18 6.52
C GLY A 13 -35.75 -18.35 5.96
N VAL A 14 -35.36 -17.45 5.06
CA VAL A 14 -33.99 -17.36 4.53
C VAL A 14 -33.09 -16.84 5.65
N SER A 15 -32.50 -17.74 6.44
CA SER A 15 -31.47 -17.42 7.43
C SER A 15 -30.08 -17.73 6.88
N LEU A 16 -29.79 -17.28 5.65
CA LEU A 16 -28.42 -17.18 5.14
C LEU A 16 -27.94 -15.74 5.30
N ALA A 17 -27.65 -15.35 6.53
CA ALA A 17 -26.93 -14.12 6.80
C ALA A 17 -26.28 -14.23 8.18
N LEU A 18 -25.14 -14.94 8.26
CA LEU A 18 -24.14 -14.67 9.31
C LEU A 18 -22.73 -15.22 8.99
N ALA A 19 -22.45 -15.59 7.74
CA ALA A 19 -21.08 -15.81 7.25
C ALA A 19 -20.62 -14.54 6.51
N GLY A 20 -20.52 -13.43 7.25
CA GLY A 20 -20.38 -12.10 6.65
C GLY A 20 -19.68 -11.11 7.58
N CYS A 21 -18.58 -11.54 8.21
CA CYS A 21 -17.57 -10.61 8.72
C CYS A 21 -16.19 -11.31 8.73
N SER A 22 -15.72 -11.68 7.54
CA SER A 22 -14.28 -11.81 7.27
C SER A 22 -13.85 -10.55 6.51
N GLY A 23 -14.18 -9.39 7.07
CA GLY A 23 -13.85 -8.09 6.54
C GLY A 23 -13.16 -7.31 7.63
N SER A 24 -11.89 -7.02 7.41
CA SER A 24 -11.00 -6.32 8.33
C SER A 24 -10.54 -7.13 9.54
N SER A 25 -9.65 -8.10 9.27
CA SER A 25 -8.50 -8.26 10.17
C SER A 25 -7.65 -7.00 10.03
N GLY A 26 -8.12 -5.90 10.62
CA GLY A 26 -7.23 -4.86 11.09
C GLY A 26 -6.34 -5.53 12.10
N THR A 27 -5.22 -6.09 11.63
CA THR A 27 -4.06 -6.23 12.48
C THR A 27 -3.73 -4.81 12.86
N ASP A 28 -4.22 -4.37 14.01
CA ASP A 28 -3.63 -3.28 14.75
C ASP A 28 -2.17 -3.66 14.88
N SER A 29 -1.36 -3.17 13.93
CA SER A 29 0.08 -3.31 13.98
C SER A 29 0.46 -2.50 15.21
N SER A 30 0.63 -3.18 16.33
CA SER A 30 1.01 -2.56 17.60
C SER A 30 2.43 -2.01 17.57
N GLY A 31 3.07 -2.00 16.40
CA GLY A 31 4.38 -1.42 16.14
C GLY A 31 4.32 -0.39 15.00
N PRO A 32 5.40 0.40 14.83
CA PRO A 32 5.43 1.49 13.88
C PRO A 32 5.24 1.03 12.43
N VAL A 33 4.45 1.80 11.68
CA VAL A 33 4.29 1.62 10.23
C VAL A 33 5.61 2.00 9.55
N THR A 34 6.22 1.07 8.84
CA THR A 34 7.43 1.36 8.06
C THR A 34 7.07 1.82 6.65
N LEU A 35 7.54 3.00 6.26
CA LEU A 35 7.44 3.53 4.90
C LEU A 35 8.82 3.51 4.23
N THR A 36 8.86 3.07 2.99
CA THR A 36 10.07 3.02 2.17
C THR A 36 10.17 4.24 1.24
N PHE A 37 11.35 4.82 1.13
CA PHE A 37 11.57 6.05 0.35
C PHE A 37 12.75 5.91 -0.61
N TRP A 38 12.48 5.95 -1.92
CA TRP A 38 13.54 6.00 -2.94
C TRP A 38 13.89 7.44 -3.32
N HIS A 39 15.17 7.76 -3.37
CA HIS A 39 15.67 9.06 -3.82
C HIS A 39 17.05 8.97 -4.45
N GLY A 40 17.44 10.00 -5.21
CA GLY A 40 18.78 10.12 -5.81
C GLY A 40 19.67 11.21 -5.23
N TYR A 41 19.30 11.79 -4.09
CA TYR A 41 20.15 12.77 -3.38
C TYR A 41 21.46 12.15 -2.88
N THR A 42 22.56 12.84 -3.14
CA THR A 42 23.92 12.44 -2.75
C THR A 42 24.66 13.61 -2.11
N GLU A 43 25.84 13.38 -1.55
CA GLU A 43 26.70 14.43 -0.97
C GLU A 43 25.97 15.31 0.06
N ALA A 44 25.97 16.63 -0.13
CA ALA A 44 25.34 17.58 0.78
C ALA A 44 23.82 17.37 0.87
N ASP A 45 23.15 17.15 -0.27
CA ASP A 45 21.70 16.95 -0.31
C ASP A 45 21.31 15.62 0.37
N GLY A 46 22.13 14.58 0.20
CA GLY A 46 21.95 13.30 0.89
C GLY A 46 22.00 13.46 2.41
N LYS A 47 23.00 14.18 2.93
CA LYS A 47 23.13 14.46 4.38
C LYS A 47 21.96 15.26 4.93
N VAL A 48 21.45 16.23 4.16
CA VAL A 48 20.28 17.01 4.55
C VAL A 48 19.04 16.11 4.62
N LEU A 49 18.84 15.23 3.64
CA LEU A 49 17.73 14.29 3.68
C LEU A 49 17.83 13.32 4.86
N ASP A 50 19.02 12.79 5.12
CA ASP A 50 19.25 11.88 6.25
C ASP A 50 18.86 12.55 7.57
N GLN A 51 19.22 13.83 7.76
CA GLN A 51 18.82 14.61 8.93
C GLN A 51 17.30 14.79 9.01
N ILE A 52 16.64 15.12 7.90
CA ILE A 52 15.18 15.29 7.86
C ILE A 52 14.47 13.99 8.23
N VAL A 53 14.93 12.85 7.71
CA VAL A 53 14.36 11.53 7.98
C VAL A 53 14.59 11.12 9.44
N ASP A 54 15.79 11.38 9.97
CA ASP A 54 16.13 11.11 11.36
C ASP A 54 15.29 11.96 12.32
N ASP A 55 15.16 13.27 12.08
CA ASP A 55 14.33 14.16 12.88
C ASP A 55 12.84 13.75 12.84
N PHE A 56 12.33 13.37 11.67
CA PHE A 56 10.96 12.87 11.54
C PHE A 56 10.75 11.57 12.31
N ASN A 57 11.67 10.61 12.18
CA ASN A 57 11.61 9.34 12.88
C ASN A 57 11.74 9.51 14.40
N LYS A 58 12.48 10.51 14.89
CA LYS A 58 12.61 10.82 16.32
C LYS A 58 11.43 11.61 16.89
N SER A 59 10.69 12.33 16.05
CA SER A 59 9.58 13.16 16.49
C SER A 59 8.36 12.37 16.98
N GLN A 60 8.31 11.06 16.70
CA GLN A 60 7.14 10.20 16.96
C GLN A 60 7.49 8.70 16.87
N ASP A 61 6.65 7.82 17.43
CA ASP A 61 6.86 6.35 17.45
C ASP A 61 5.88 5.55 16.55
N LYS A 62 5.09 6.23 15.71
CA LYS A 62 4.04 5.65 14.86
C LYS A 62 4.51 5.24 13.46
N ILE A 63 5.50 5.93 12.91
CA ILE A 63 5.97 5.80 11.53
C ILE A 63 7.50 5.70 11.54
N THR A 64 8.06 4.84 10.69
CA THR A 64 9.49 4.76 10.44
C THR A 64 9.75 4.89 8.95
N ILE A 65 10.44 5.94 8.52
CA ILE A 65 10.88 6.11 7.14
C ILE A 65 12.23 5.41 6.97
N LYS A 66 12.32 4.50 5.99
CA LYS A 66 13.56 3.87 5.54
C LYS A 66 13.90 4.33 4.12
N THR A 67 15.03 5.00 3.97
CA THR A 67 15.49 5.50 2.68
C THR A 67 16.26 4.43 1.90
N THR A 68 16.27 4.57 0.57
CA THR A 68 17.12 3.80 -0.33
C THR A 68 17.60 4.74 -1.43
N THR A 69 18.89 5.05 -1.40
CA THR A 69 19.54 5.85 -2.44
C THR A 69 19.68 5.04 -3.73
N LYS A 70 19.18 5.57 -4.83
CA LYS A 70 19.30 5.04 -6.19
C LYS A 70 19.62 6.21 -7.12
N THR A 71 20.41 6.00 -8.17
CA THR A 71 20.58 7.07 -9.16
C THR A 71 19.24 7.44 -9.78
N TRP A 72 19.08 8.70 -10.19
CA TRP A 72 17.83 9.16 -10.83
C TRP A 72 17.46 8.34 -12.06
N ALA A 73 18.47 7.92 -12.85
CA ALA A 73 18.28 7.02 -13.98
C ALA A 73 17.69 5.67 -13.54
N VAL A 74 18.25 5.05 -12.48
CA VAL A 74 17.73 3.77 -11.96
C VAL A 74 16.31 3.93 -11.44
N ILE A 75 15.96 5.03 -10.77
CA ILE A 75 14.57 5.29 -10.36
C ILE A 75 13.66 5.39 -11.59
N GLY A 76 14.07 6.17 -12.60
CA GLY A 76 13.34 6.33 -13.85
C GLY A 76 13.02 5.00 -14.53
N ASP A 77 14.03 4.14 -14.66
CA ASP A 77 13.93 2.85 -15.35
C ASP A 77 13.16 1.79 -14.56
N THR A 78 13.20 1.84 -13.22
CA THR A 78 12.72 0.74 -12.37
C THR A 78 11.43 1.02 -11.61
N LEU A 79 11.00 2.29 -11.48
CA LEU A 79 9.84 2.64 -10.65
C LEU A 79 8.54 2.00 -11.17
N LEU A 80 8.18 2.17 -12.45
CA LEU A 80 6.95 1.61 -13.01
C LEU A 80 6.90 0.06 -12.95
N PRO A 81 7.98 -0.67 -13.35
CA PRO A 81 8.04 -2.11 -13.14
C PRO A 81 7.89 -2.51 -11.67
N ALA A 82 8.53 -1.78 -10.74
CA ALA A 82 8.45 -2.09 -9.32
C ALA A 82 7.04 -1.89 -8.76
N LEU A 83 6.36 -0.79 -9.13
CA LEU A 83 4.97 -0.53 -8.76
C LEU A 83 4.03 -1.60 -9.31
N SER A 84 4.19 -1.96 -10.58
CA SER A 84 3.41 -3.05 -11.22
C SER A 84 3.60 -4.40 -10.52
N ALA A 85 4.81 -4.66 -10.02
CA ALA A 85 5.15 -5.86 -9.26
C ALA A 85 4.76 -5.78 -7.77
N LYS A 86 4.17 -4.67 -7.31
CA LYS A 86 3.87 -4.38 -5.89
C LYS A 86 5.12 -4.45 -4.99
N LYS A 87 6.26 -4.03 -5.53
CA LYS A 87 7.58 -3.96 -4.87
C LYS A 87 8.21 -2.56 -4.98
N GLY A 88 7.44 -1.58 -5.42
CA GLY A 88 7.85 -0.17 -5.45
C GLY A 88 7.93 0.42 -4.05
N PRO A 89 8.53 1.61 -3.91
CA PRO A 89 8.57 2.31 -2.63
C PRO A 89 7.19 2.92 -2.31
N ASP A 90 6.99 3.26 -1.04
CA ASP A 90 5.83 4.04 -0.59
C ASP A 90 5.99 5.52 -0.97
N ILE A 91 7.22 6.02 -0.96
CA ILE A 91 7.59 7.40 -1.26
C ILE A 91 8.69 7.38 -2.33
N VAL A 92 8.61 8.27 -3.32
CA VAL A 92 9.66 8.43 -4.31
C VAL A 92 9.92 9.90 -4.60
N ALA A 93 11.19 10.28 -4.60
CA ALA A 93 11.62 11.58 -5.09
C ALA A 93 11.74 11.48 -6.61
N MET A 94 11.25 12.50 -7.31
CA MET A 94 11.41 12.61 -8.75
C MET A 94 11.44 14.06 -9.21
N PRO A 95 12.08 14.36 -10.35
CA PRO A 95 11.92 15.62 -11.03
C PRO A 95 10.44 15.89 -11.33
N ALA A 96 9.97 17.12 -11.09
CA ALA A 96 8.56 17.48 -11.19
C ALA A 96 8.00 17.31 -12.61
N GLU A 97 8.84 17.50 -13.62
CA GLU A 97 8.53 17.30 -15.03
C GLU A 97 8.16 15.84 -15.38
N ASN A 98 8.58 14.88 -14.56
CA ASN A 98 8.26 13.46 -14.77
C ASN A 98 6.91 13.06 -14.17
N LEU A 99 6.38 13.82 -13.21
CA LEU A 99 5.14 13.51 -12.51
C LEU A 99 3.95 13.23 -13.47
N PRO A 100 3.70 14.01 -14.54
CA PRO A 100 2.60 13.74 -15.47
C PRO A 100 2.70 12.36 -16.16
N VAL A 101 3.92 11.89 -16.45
CA VAL A 101 4.15 10.59 -17.11
C VAL A 101 3.71 9.44 -16.20
N TYR A 102 4.03 9.51 -14.92
CA TYR A 102 3.63 8.49 -13.94
C TYR A 102 2.14 8.62 -13.56
N ALA A 103 1.64 9.84 -13.41
CA ALA A 103 0.22 10.09 -13.11
C ALA A 103 -0.70 9.58 -14.22
N SER A 104 -0.37 9.82 -15.50
CA SER A 104 -1.15 9.31 -16.65
C SER A 104 -1.19 7.79 -16.73
N LYS A 105 -0.24 7.10 -16.07
CA LYS A 105 -0.18 5.64 -15.96
C LYS A 105 -0.87 5.09 -14.72
N GLY A 106 -1.49 5.95 -13.89
CA GLY A 106 -2.10 5.56 -12.62
C GLY A 106 -1.09 5.03 -11.61
N ALA A 107 0.16 5.50 -11.67
CA ALA A 107 1.25 5.02 -10.81
C ALA A 107 1.13 5.47 -9.35
N PHE A 108 0.33 6.50 -9.08
CA PHE A 108 0.12 7.07 -7.76
C PHE A 108 -1.36 6.99 -7.38
N ALA A 109 -1.62 6.85 -6.07
CA ALA A 109 -2.96 6.79 -5.48
C ALA A 109 -3.60 8.18 -5.33
#